data_AF-T1CGI7-F1
#
_entry.id   AF-T1CGI7-F1
#
_cell.length_a   1.000
_cell.length_b   1.000
_cell.length_c   1.000
_cell.angle_alpha   90.00
_cell.angle_beta   90.00
_cell.angle_gamma   90.00
#
_symmetry.space_group_name_H-M   'P 1'
#
loop_
_entity.id
_entity.type
_entity.pdbx_description
1 polymer ?
#
loop_
_entity_poly.entity_id
_entity_poly.type
_entity_poly.pdbx_seq_one_letter_code
_entity_poly.pdbx_strand_id
1 'polypeptide(L)'
;MVTGMRDTQSFDDFFRTAYCKQYSTEFQPFDYQRGMAFEAWPDLLNVPTGMGKTAAVVLAWLWKRGWRKDGRESQPDVATPRRLVYCLPMRVLVEQTVKNTEAWLKALDLYSTPGGGRVSVSVLMGGEEDVRAAEWTSYPDEDAILVGTQDMLLSRALMRGYGMSRYQWPIHFALLHNDSIWVFDEVQLMGAALATSAQIEAFRRDFPLAKSSRTLWVSATLNRDWLDTVDLRPHMGSFATRTIEDEDIRQAQDRLQAVKSVVKATASLSQDAGNKSSVQSYLENLRDVVLQAHEAGTQTLVIVNRVERA
;
A
#
# COMPACT_ATOMS: atom_id res chain seq x y z
N MET A 1 -37.42 -7.03 27.37
CA MET A 1 -36.64 -7.43 26.17
C MET A 1 -35.18 -7.25 26.52
N VAL A 2 -34.44 -8.34 26.67
CA VAL A 2 -33.00 -8.30 26.94
C VAL A 2 -32.33 -7.77 25.67
N THR A 3 -31.95 -6.50 25.66
CA THR A 3 -30.99 -5.97 24.70
C THR A 3 -29.69 -6.72 24.94
N GLY A 4 -29.44 -7.75 24.13
CA GLY A 4 -28.14 -8.42 24.10
C GLY A 4 -27.08 -7.35 23.82
N MET A 5 -26.21 -7.09 24.80
CA MET A 5 -24.94 -6.45 24.53
C MET A 5 -24.27 -7.29 23.45
N ARG A 6 -24.16 -6.76 22.23
CA ARG A 6 -23.21 -7.34 21.27
C ARG A 6 -21.84 -7.12 21.91
N ASP A 7 -21.14 -8.21 22.22
CA ASP A 7 -19.74 -8.12 22.61
C ASP A 7 -19.02 -7.30 21.54
N THR A 8 -18.41 -6.20 21.95
CA THR A 8 -17.70 -5.31 21.03
C THR A 8 -16.55 -6.10 20.42
N GLN A 9 -16.56 -6.29 19.09
CA GLN A 9 -15.53 -7.05 18.39
C GLN A 9 -14.16 -6.42 18.68
N SER A 10 -13.17 -7.21 19.14
CA SER A 10 -11.79 -6.75 19.34
C SER A 10 -11.08 -6.53 18.01
N PHE A 11 -10.01 -5.71 17.99
CA PHE A 11 -9.22 -5.53 16.76
C PHE A 11 -8.55 -6.83 16.32
N ASP A 12 -8.13 -7.67 17.26
CA ASP A 12 -7.51 -8.96 16.98
C ASP A 12 -8.51 -9.93 16.32
N ASP A 13 -9.77 -9.96 16.80
CA ASP A 13 -10.85 -10.74 16.16
C ASP A 13 -11.16 -10.19 14.75
N PHE A 14 -11.29 -8.86 14.63
CA PHE A 14 -11.50 -8.19 13.35
C PHE A 14 -10.40 -8.53 12.34
N PHE A 15 -9.14 -8.47 12.78
CA PHE A 15 -7.97 -8.81 11.97
C PHE A 15 -7.99 -10.29 11.55
N ARG A 16 -8.27 -11.21 12.48
CA ARG A 16 -8.44 -12.64 12.15
C ARG A 16 -9.56 -12.88 11.15
N THR A 17 -10.72 -12.23 11.33
CA THR A 17 -11.85 -12.34 10.39
C THR A 17 -11.46 -11.85 9.00
N ALA A 18 -10.76 -10.73 8.87
CA ALA A 18 -10.29 -10.22 7.58
C ALA A 18 -9.44 -11.26 6.82
N TYR A 19 -8.65 -12.06 7.54
CA TYR A 19 -7.82 -13.14 6.98
C TYR A 19 -8.53 -14.51 6.89
N CYS A 20 -9.84 -14.59 7.17
CA CYS A 20 -10.58 -15.85 7.27
C CYS A 20 -9.97 -16.85 8.27
N LYS A 21 -9.37 -16.33 9.35
CA LYS A 21 -8.65 -17.09 10.39
C LYS A 21 -9.30 -16.94 11.78
N GLN A 22 -10.61 -16.73 11.85
CA GLN A 22 -11.32 -16.50 13.12
C GLN A 22 -11.12 -17.59 14.19
N TYR A 23 -10.79 -18.81 13.79
CA TYR A 23 -10.54 -19.94 14.71
C TYR A 23 -9.05 -20.19 15.01
N SER A 24 -8.14 -19.40 14.45
CA SER A 24 -6.69 -19.54 14.65
C SER A 24 -6.22 -18.53 15.69
N THR A 25 -6.11 -18.97 16.94
CA THR A 25 -5.60 -18.14 18.05
C THR A 25 -4.10 -17.83 17.92
N GLU A 26 -3.36 -18.59 17.12
CA GLU A 26 -1.95 -18.35 16.81
C GLU A 26 -1.77 -17.23 15.76
N PHE A 27 -2.80 -16.93 14.97
CA PHE A 27 -2.76 -15.85 14.00
C PHE A 27 -3.21 -14.53 14.64
N GLN A 28 -2.24 -13.74 15.07
CA GLN A 28 -2.46 -12.44 15.71
C GLN A 28 -1.90 -11.31 14.85
N PRO A 29 -2.47 -10.10 14.93
CA PRO A 29 -1.78 -8.92 14.42
C PRO A 29 -0.48 -8.70 15.21
N PHE A 30 0.50 -8.11 14.54
CA PHE A 30 1.70 -7.57 15.17
C PHE A 30 1.35 -6.37 16.06
N ASP A 31 2.17 -6.06 17.05
CA ASP A 31 1.94 -4.94 17.98
C ASP A 31 1.96 -3.61 17.26
N TYR A 32 2.86 -3.41 16.29
CA TYR A 32 2.83 -2.20 15.47
C TYR A 32 1.51 -2.08 14.67
N GLN A 33 0.86 -3.18 14.29
CA GLN A 33 -0.44 -3.18 13.60
C GLN A 33 -1.58 -2.79 14.55
N ARG A 34 -1.52 -3.26 15.81
CA ARG A 34 -2.44 -2.79 16.87
C ARG A 34 -2.26 -1.29 17.11
N GLY A 35 -1.02 -0.84 17.23
CA GLY A 35 -0.69 0.58 17.40
C GLY A 35 -1.25 1.43 16.26
N MET A 36 -1.17 0.97 15.01
CA MET A 36 -1.79 1.66 13.87
C MET A 36 -3.32 1.81 14.02
N ALA A 37 -4.02 0.85 14.65
CA ALA A 37 -5.46 0.90 14.83
C ALA A 37 -5.90 1.81 16.00
N PHE A 38 -5.14 1.83 17.10
CA PHE A 38 -5.55 2.49 18.34
C PHE A 38 -4.90 3.86 18.57
N GLU A 39 -3.66 4.07 18.14
CA GLU A 39 -2.93 5.31 18.39
C GLU A 39 -3.14 6.34 17.27
N ALA A 40 -2.61 7.55 17.44
CA ALA A 40 -2.60 8.52 16.35
C ALA A 40 -1.82 7.97 15.15
N TRP A 41 -2.30 8.26 13.94
CA TRP A 41 -1.59 7.92 12.71
C TRP A 41 -0.19 8.56 12.72
N PRO A 42 0.88 7.79 12.42
CA PRO A 42 2.19 8.35 12.21
C PRO A 42 2.27 9.11 10.88
N ASP A 43 3.33 9.87 10.68
CA ASP A 43 3.70 10.43 9.37
C ASP A 43 4.55 9.40 8.60
N LEU A 44 5.34 8.59 9.31
CA LEU A 44 6.27 7.62 8.74
C LEU A 44 6.02 6.22 9.30
N LEU A 45 5.90 5.22 8.42
CA LEU A 45 5.86 3.81 8.78
C LEU A 45 7.09 3.10 8.22
N ASN A 46 8.08 2.87 9.09
CA ASN A 46 9.35 2.21 8.75
C ASN A 46 9.34 0.76 9.24
N VAL A 47 8.88 -0.15 8.39
CA VAL A 47 8.64 -1.56 8.76
C VAL A 47 9.21 -2.49 7.69
N PRO A 48 10.01 -3.51 8.05
CA PRO A 48 10.58 -4.45 7.08
C PRO A 48 9.53 -5.12 6.17
N THR A 49 9.97 -5.55 4.99
CA THR A 49 9.13 -6.38 4.10
C THR A 49 8.71 -7.67 4.78
N GLY A 50 7.51 -8.16 4.48
CA GLY A 50 7.00 -9.42 5.05
C GLY A 50 6.31 -9.28 6.41
N MET A 51 6.23 -8.07 6.96
CA MET A 51 5.54 -7.78 8.23
C MET A 51 4.06 -7.42 8.07
N GLY A 52 3.54 -7.29 6.85
CA GLY A 52 2.12 -6.99 6.61
C GLY A 52 1.75 -5.50 6.68
N LYS A 53 2.59 -4.61 6.12
CA LYS A 53 2.36 -3.15 6.07
C LYS A 53 1.01 -2.77 5.46
N THR A 54 0.64 -3.39 4.34
CA THR A 54 -0.63 -3.14 3.66
C THR A 54 -1.83 -3.43 4.57
N ALA A 55 -1.78 -4.56 5.30
CA ALA A 55 -2.83 -4.91 6.26
C ALA A 55 -2.85 -3.94 7.45
N ALA A 56 -1.68 -3.56 7.94
CA ALA A 56 -1.55 -2.57 9.01
C ALA A 56 -2.28 -1.27 8.68
N VAL A 57 -2.12 -0.79 7.45
CA VAL A 57 -2.72 0.48 6.99
C VAL A 57 -4.21 0.32 6.70
N VAL A 58 -4.60 -0.65 5.86
CA VAL A 58 -5.99 -0.81 5.41
C VAL A 58 -6.91 -1.20 6.56
N LEU A 59 -6.51 -2.16 7.40
CA LEU A 59 -7.34 -2.64 8.50
C LEU A 59 -7.41 -1.61 9.64
N ALA A 60 -6.33 -0.87 9.92
CA ALA A 60 -6.40 0.26 10.84
C ALA A 60 -7.30 1.37 10.34
N TRP A 61 -7.25 1.68 9.03
CA TRP A 61 -8.16 2.65 8.43
C TRP A 61 -9.62 2.23 8.58
N LEU A 62 -9.98 1.00 8.22
CA LEU A 62 -11.34 0.48 8.43
C LEU A 62 -11.76 0.56 9.90
N TRP A 63 -10.89 0.12 10.80
CA TRP A 63 -11.14 0.14 12.23
C TRP A 63 -11.42 1.55 12.77
N LYS A 64 -10.59 2.53 12.38
CA LYS A 64 -10.70 3.94 12.78
C LYS A 64 -11.85 4.67 12.11
N ARG A 65 -12.26 4.24 10.91
CA ARG A 65 -13.54 4.64 10.31
C ARG A 65 -14.74 4.04 11.06
N GLY A 66 -14.51 3.12 11.99
CA GLY A 66 -15.55 2.50 12.82
C GLY A 66 -16.22 1.29 12.18
N TRP A 67 -15.68 0.80 11.05
CA TRP A 67 -16.14 -0.42 10.41
C TRP A 67 -15.73 -1.65 11.22
N ARG A 68 -16.64 -2.60 11.33
CA ARG A 68 -16.48 -3.94 11.90
C ARG A 68 -17.07 -4.95 10.93
N LYS A 69 -17.12 -6.22 11.31
CA LYS A 69 -17.85 -7.19 10.51
C LYS A 69 -19.32 -6.76 10.36
N ASP A 70 -19.88 -6.92 9.16
CA ASP A 70 -21.28 -6.67 8.79
C ASP A 70 -21.73 -5.19 8.82
N GLY A 71 -20.95 -4.26 9.37
CA GLY A 71 -21.31 -2.82 9.36
C GLY A 71 -20.45 -1.92 10.24
N ARG A 72 -20.92 -0.68 10.44
CA ARG A 72 -20.24 0.33 11.28
C ARG A 72 -20.78 0.27 12.71
N GLU A 73 -19.88 0.15 13.69
CA GLU A 73 -20.24 0.02 15.11
C GLU A 73 -19.79 1.20 15.98
N SER A 74 -18.92 2.07 15.46
CA SER A 74 -18.43 3.24 16.19
C SER A 74 -18.40 4.48 15.30
N GLN A 75 -18.38 5.65 15.94
CA GLN A 75 -18.20 6.89 15.19
C GLN A 75 -16.79 6.93 14.59
N PRO A 76 -16.66 7.37 13.33
CA PRO A 76 -15.36 7.52 12.72
C PRO A 76 -14.47 8.53 13.46
N ASP A 77 -13.20 8.18 13.60
CA ASP A 77 -12.15 9.07 14.08
C ASP A 77 -12.03 10.31 13.17
N VAL A 78 -12.10 11.50 13.77
CA VAL A 78 -12.00 12.80 13.08
C VAL A 78 -10.64 12.97 12.39
N ALA A 79 -9.59 12.36 12.92
CA ALA A 79 -8.25 12.38 12.34
C ALA A 79 -8.06 11.36 11.20
N THR A 80 -9.08 10.54 10.89
CA THR A 80 -9.05 9.51 9.85
C THR A 80 -10.02 9.87 8.72
N PRO A 81 -9.51 10.45 7.62
CA PRO A 81 -10.33 10.87 6.49
C PRO A 81 -11.05 9.71 5.77
N ARG A 82 -12.14 10.02 5.07
CA ARG A 82 -13.03 9.05 4.38
C ARG A 82 -12.41 8.36 3.17
N ARG A 83 -11.35 8.91 2.59
CA ARG A 83 -10.71 8.29 1.42
C ARG A 83 -9.29 7.86 1.74
N LEU A 84 -9.04 6.57 1.59
CA LEU A 84 -7.71 5.98 1.67
C LEU A 84 -7.11 5.93 0.26
N VAL A 85 -6.17 6.82 -0.04
CA VAL A 85 -5.48 6.87 -1.32
C VAL A 85 -4.17 6.11 -1.21
N TYR A 86 -4.11 4.90 -1.75
CA TYR A 86 -2.97 3.99 -1.70
C TYR A 86 -2.15 4.09 -3.00
N CYS A 87 -1.02 4.81 -2.91
CA CYS A 87 -0.15 5.15 -4.02
C CYS A 87 1.07 4.24 -4.09
N LEU A 88 1.27 3.61 -5.25
CA LEU A 88 2.28 2.57 -5.44
C LEU A 88 3.18 2.84 -6.66
N PRO A 89 4.46 2.45 -6.62
CA PRO A 89 5.42 2.73 -7.70
C PRO A 89 5.24 1.80 -8.91
N MET A 90 4.59 0.64 -8.74
CA MET A 90 4.53 -0.41 -9.77
C MET A 90 3.15 -1.05 -9.88
N ARG A 91 2.77 -1.44 -11.11
CA ARG A 91 1.47 -2.08 -11.43
C ARG A 91 1.20 -3.36 -10.63
N VAL A 92 2.19 -4.25 -10.53
CA VAL A 92 2.04 -5.53 -9.82
C VAL A 92 1.67 -5.31 -8.34
N LEU A 93 2.21 -4.26 -7.73
CA LEU A 93 1.87 -3.91 -6.34
C LEU A 93 0.44 -3.39 -6.22
N VAL A 94 -0.06 -2.64 -7.22
CA VAL A 94 -1.45 -2.19 -7.28
C VAL A 94 -2.39 -3.38 -7.31
N GLU A 95 -2.17 -4.31 -8.25
CA GLU A 95 -2.99 -5.52 -8.41
C GLU A 95 -3.03 -6.36 -7.12
N GLN A 96 -1.86 -6.54 -6.47
CA GLN A 96 -1.78 -7.26 -5.20
C GLN A 96 -2.52 -6.53 -4.06
N THR A 97 -2.39 -5.21 -3.99
CA THR A 97 -3.04 -4.39 -2.96
C THR A 97 -4.55 -4.39 -3.11
N VAL A 98 -5.06 -4.27 -4.35
CA VAL A 98 -6.50 -4.38 -4.67
C VAL A 98 -7.00 -5.76 -4.26
N LYS A 99 -6.35 -6.83 -4.72
CA LYS A 99 -6.75 -8.21 -4.40
C LYS A 99 -6.85 -8.46 -2.89
N ASN A 100 -5.85 -8.03 -2.13
CA ASN A 100 -5.84 -8.18 -0.68
C ASN A 100 -6.95 -7.35 -0.01
N THR A 101 -7.08 -6.09 -0.41
CA THR A 101 -8.08 -5.16 0.14
C THR A 101 -9.50 -5.68 -0.10
N GLU A 102 -9.82 -6.09 -1.32
CA GLU A 102 -11.12 -6.67 -1.63
C GLU A 102 -11.37 -7.97 -0.86
N ALA A 103 -10.36 -8.84 -0.72
CA ALA A 103 -10.50 -10.08 0.04
C ALA A 103 -10.84 -9.79 1.51
N TRP A 104 -10.16 -8.82 2.12
CA TRP A 104 -10.46 -8.40 3.49
C TRP A 104 -11.85 -7.79 3.62
N LEU A 105 -12.23 -6.88 2.71
CA LEU A 105 -13.56 -6.28 2.70
C LEU A 105 -14.66 -7.34 2.51
N LYS A 106 -14.46 -8.31 1.62
CA LYS A 106 -15.41 -9.42 1.39
C LYS A 106 -15.52 -10.32 2.63
N ALA A 107 -14.39 -10.66 3.25
CA ALA A 107 -14.38 -11.47 4.47
C ALA A 107 -15.08 -10.79 5.66
N LEU A 108 -15.09 -9.45 5.68
CA LEU A 108 -15.74 -8.64 6.71
C LEU A 108 -17.20 -8.25 6.35
N ASP A 109 -17.72 -8.65 5.17
CA ASP A 109 -19.00 -8.17 4.63
C ASP A 109 -19.06 -6.62 4.49
N LEU A 110 -17.98 -6.01 4.03
CA LEU A 110 -17.83 -4.56 3.87
C LEU A 110 -17.64 -4.10 2.42
N TYR A 111 -17.48 -5.03 1.48
CA TYR A 111 -17.24 -4.69 0.08
C TYR A 111 -18.53 -4.23 -0.61
N SER A 112 -18.48 -3.10 -1.32
CA SER A 112 -19.52 -2.69 -2.26
C SER A 112 -18.94 -1.94 -3.45
N THR A 113 -19.72 -1.77 -4.51
CA THR A 113 -19.43 -0.74 -5.53
C THR A 113 -19.73 0.65 -4.96
N PRO A 114 -19.24 1.73 -5.60
CA PRO A 114 -19.65 3.10 -5.25
C PRO A 114 -21.18 3.25 -5.24
N GLY A 115 -21.73 3.92 -4.22
CA GLY A 115 -23.17 4.07 -3.99
C GLY A 115 -23.82 2.90 -3.24
N GLY A 116 -23.04 1.88 -2.87
CA GLY A 116 -23.54 0.67 -2.20
C GLY A 116 -23.67 0.79 -0.69
N GLY A 117 -23.37 1.95 -0.09
CA GLY A 117 -23.48 2.18 1.35
C GLY A 117 -22.46 1.44 2.23
N ARG A 118 -21.49 0.74 1.63
CA ARG A 118 -20.33 0.15 2.33
C ARG A 118 -19.02 0.76 1.81
N VAL A 119 -17.94 -0.03 1.72
CA VAL A 119 -16.62 0.46 1.28
C VAL A 119 -16.35 -0.01 -0.14
N SER A 120 -16.08 0.95 -1.02
CA SER A 120 -15.65 0.69 -2.39
C SER A 120 -14.13 0.68 -2.55
N VAL A 121 -13.66 -0.10 -3.51
CA VAL A 121 -12.26 -0.10 -3.97
C VAL A 121 -12.25 0.34 -5.42
N SER A 122 -11.49 1.38 -5.76
CA SER A 122 -11.33 1.84 -7.14
C SER A 122 -9.87 1.84 -7.56
N VAL A 123 -9.61 1.40 -8.79
CA VAL A 123 -8.26 1.22 -9.32
C VAL A 123 -7.88 2.36 -10.26
N LEU A 124 -6.86 3.13 -9.90
CA LEU A 124 -6.32 4.22 -10.72
C LEU A 124 -4.99 3.79 -11.33
N MET A 125 -5.06 2.94 -12.34
CA MET A 125 -3.91 2.42 -13.07
C MET A 125 -4.21 2.47 -14.57
N GLY A 126 -3.21 2.84 -15.40
CA GLY A 126 -3.44 2.99 -16.84
C GLY A 126 -4.02 1.71 -17.47
N GLY A 127 -5.05 1.84 -18.30
CA GLY A 127 -5.74 0.71 -18.92
C GLY A 127 -6.92 0.14 -18.12
N GLU A 128 -7.11 0.54 -16.86
CA GLU A 128 -8.27 0.14 -16.07
C GLU A 128 -9.54 0.92 -16.44
N GLU A 129 -10.71 0.29 -16.27
CA GLU A 129 -12.02 0.89 -16.58
C GLU A 129 -12.38 2.01 -15.60
N ASP A 130 -12.04 1.84 -14.32
CA ASP A 130 -12.23 2.82 -13.23
C ASP A 130 -11.60 4.18 -13.52
N VAL A 131 -10.55 4.21 -14.34
CA VAL A 131 -9.91 5.45 -14.80
C VAL A 131 -10.83 6.27 -15.70
N ARG A 132 -11.65 5.58 -16.51
CA ARG A 132 -12.58 6.19 -17.46
C ARG A 132 -13.92 6.53 -16.82
N ALA A 133 -14.46 5.61 -16.02
CA ALA A 133 -15.76 5.80 -15.37
C ALA A 133 -15.68 6.71 -14.14
N ALA A 134 -14.63 6.58 -13.33
CA ALA A 134 -14.38 7.36 -12.12
C ALA A 134 -15.62 7.46 -11.20
N GLU A 135 -16.39 6.38 -11.07
CA GLU A 135 -17.68 6.37 -10.36
C GLU A 135 -17.59 6.81 -8.89
N TRP A 136 -16.44 6.56 -8.26
CA TRP A 136 -16.15 7.00 -6.89
C TRP A 136 -16.31 8.53 -6.71
N THR A 137 -16.16 9.32 -7.78
CA THR A 137 -16.33 10.78 -7.72
C THR A 137 -17.78 11.21 -7.50
N SER A 138 -18.75 10.35 -7.86
CA SER A 138 -20.18 10.59 -7.69
C SER A 138 -20.67 10.36 -6.25
N TYR A 139 -19.87 9.68 -5.42
CA TYR A 139 -20.21 9.33 -4.03
C TYR A 139 -19.14 9.85 -3.06
N PRO A 140 -18.88 11.18 -3.02
CA PRO A 140 -17.78 11.75 -2.24
C PRO A 140 -18.00 11.70 -0.71
N ASP A 141 -19.22 11.36 -0.27
CA ASP A 141 -19.64 11.21 1.11
C ASP A 141 -19.46 9.77 1.65
N GLU A 142 -19.25 8.79 0.78
CA GLU A 142 -18.96 7.39 1.13
C GLU A 142 -17.47 7.18 1.47
N ASP A 143 -17.20 6.13 2.26
CA ASP A 143 -15.84 5.70 2.56
C ASP A 143 -15.29 4.89 1.38
N ALA A 144 -14.13 5.26 0.83
CA ALA A 144 -13.57 4.62 -0.36
C ALA A 144 -12.05 4.41 -0.28
N ILE A 145 -11.58 3.32 -0.86
CA ILE A 145 -10.15 3.01 -1.00
C ILE A 145 -9.77 3.15 -2.48
N LEU A 146 -8.90 4.12 -2.78
CA LEU A 146 -8.39 4.38 -4.11
C LEU A 146 -6.97 3.80 -4.21
N VAL A 147 -6.77 2.75 -5.00
CA VAL A 147 -5.45 2.12 -5.18
C VAL A 147 -4.94 2.43 -6.57
N GLY A 148 -3.73 2.96 -6.70
CA GLY A 148 -3.25 3.38 -8.02
C GLY A 148 -1.75 3.52 -8.13
N THR A 149 -1.30 3.67 -9.37
CA THR A 149 0.11 3.98 -9.64
C THR A 149 0.39 5.44 -9.35
N GLN A 150 1.62 5.74 -8.96
CA GLN A 150 2.08 7.10 -8.67
C GLN A 150 1.77 8.09 -9.80
N ASP A 151 1.96 7.69 -11.07
CA ASP A 151 1.69 8.57 -12.21
C ASP A 151 0.20 8.90 -12.33
N MET A 152 -0.67 7.93 -12.11
CA MET A 152 -2.12 8.12 -12.22
C MET A 152 -2.66 8.95 -11.06
N LEU A 153 -2.22 8.67 -9.84
CA LEU A 153 -2.69 9.37 -8.65
C LEU A 153 -2.11 10.79 -8.55
N LEU A 154 -0.78 10.95 -8.68
CA LEU A 154 -0.15 12.26 -8.54
C LEU A 154 -0.53 13.21 -9.68
N SER A 155 -0.65 12.73 -10.92
CA SER A 155 -1.09 13.61 -12.02
C SER A 155 -2.47 14.23 -11.73
N ARG A 156 -3.38 13.48 -11.10
CA ARG A 156 -4.71 13.97 -10.66
C ARG A 156 -4.60 14.94 -9.50
N ALA A 157 -3.74 14.63 -8.53
CA ALA A 157 -3.41 15.53 -7.44
C ALA A 157 -2.70 16.82 -7.89
N LEU A 158 -2.14 16.86 -9.10
CA LEU A 158 -1.47 18.04 -9.68
C LEU A 158 -2.32 18.77 -10.74
N MET A 159 -3.65 18.57 -10.77
CA MET A 159 -4.54 19.19 -11.76
C MET A 159 -4.19 18.86 -13.23
N ARG A 160 -3.58 17.69 -13.47
CA ARG A 160 -3.10 17.25 -14.79
C ARG A 160 -3.35 15.76 -15.00
N GLY A 161 -4.50 15.26 -14.55
CA GLY A 161 -4.80 13.84 -14.50
C GLY A 161 -4.59 13.12 -15.83
N TYR A 162 -3.73 12.09 -15.82
CA TYR A 162 -3.46 11.26 -17.00
C TYR A 162 -4.65 10.38 -17.38
N GLY A 163 -4.90 10.29 -18.69
CA GLY A 163 -5.92 9.41 -19.25
C GLY A 163 -7.36 9.82 -18.91
N MET A 164 -7.62 11.09 -18.60
CA MET A 164 -8.95 11.59 -18.25
C MET A 164 -9.25 12.96 -18.88
N SER A 165 -10.53 13.30 -18.96
CA SER A 165 -10.98 14.61 -19.46
C SER A 165 -10.53 15.76 -18.56
N ARG A 166 -10.12 16.88 -19.17
CA ARG A 166 -9.76 18.11 -18.44
C ARG A 166 -10.90 18.67 -17.57
N TYR A 167 -12.15 18.39 -17.93
CA TYR A 167 -13.32 18.81 -17.16
C TYR A 167 -13.45 18.06 -15.82
N GLN A 168 -12.83 16.88 -15.72
CA GLN A 168 -12.82 16.07 -14.51
C GLN A 168 -11.63 16.40 -13.59
N TRP A 169 -10.61 17.13 -14.08
CA TRP A 169 -9.44 17.48 -13.27
C TRP A 169 -9.78 18.21 -11.96
N PRO A 170 -10.63 19.26 -11.96
CA PRO A 170 -10.97 19.95 -10.72
C PRO A 170 -11.68 19.05 -9.70
N ILE A 171 -12.50 18.12 -10.16
CA ILE A 171 -13.24 17.18 -9.30
C ILE A 171 -12.26 16.22 -8.61
N HIS A 172 -11.40 15.56 -9.40
CA HIS A 172 -10.41 14.64 -8.85
C HIS A 172 -9.44 15.36 -7.92
N PHE A 173 -8.94 16.54 -8.31
CA PHE A 173 -8.04 17.34 -7.48
C PHE A 173 -8.67 17.70 -6.14
N ALA A 174 -9.92 18.20 -6.15
CA ALA A 174 -10.61 18.58 -4.93
C ALA A 174 -10.79 17.38 -3.98
N LEU A 175 -11.24 16.24 -4.49
CA LEU A 175 -11.47 15.04 -3.66
C LEU A 175 -10.15 14.43 -3.18
N LEU A 176 -9.12 14.39 -4.01
CA LEU A 176 -7.80 13.87 -3.62
C LEU A 176 -7.06 14.76 -2.61
N HIS A 177 -7.50 16.00 -2.40
CA HIS A 177 -6.91 16.92 -1.42
C HIS A 177 -7.76 17.17 -0.19
N ASN A 178 -9.06 16.87 -0.20
CA ASN A 178 -9.96 17.08 0.94
C ASN A 178 -10.54 15.77 1.43
N ASP A 179 -10.48 15.49 2.74
CA ASP A 179 -10.99 14.23 3.33
C ASP A 179 -10.25 12.98 2.82
N SER A 180 -8.94 13.10 2.55
CA SER A 180 -8.09 12.03 2.02
C SER A 180 -6.85 11.76 2.89
N ILE A 181 -6.63 10.50 3.26
CA ILE A 181 -5.33 10.03 3.76
C ILE A 181 -4.58 9.37 2.60
N TRP A 182 -3.40 9.90 2.28
CA TRP A 182 -2.50 9.37 1.27
C TRP A 182 -1.49 8.43 1.89
N VAL A 183 -1.32 7.27 1.28
CA VAL A 183 -0.32 6.27 1.64
C VAL A 183 0.62 6.17 0.46
N PHE A 184 1.84 6.65 0.61
CA PHE A 184 2.89 6.40 -0.37
C PHE A 184 3.69 5.19 0.10
N ASP A 185 3.51 4.06 -0.57
CA ASP A 185 4.14 2.79 -0.18
C ASP A 185 5.31 2.42 -1.07
N GLU A 186 6.34 1.83 -0.48
CA GLU A 186 7.65 1.60 -1.08
C GLU A 186 8.29 2.90 -1.60
N VAL A 187 8.32 3.95 -0.76
CA VAL A 187 8.83 5.29 -1.15
C VAL A 187 10.25 5.31 -1.68
N GLN A 188 11.08 4.33 -1.30
CA GLN A 188 12.43 4.16 -1.83
C GLN A 188 12.46 3.85 -3.34
N LEU A 189 11.33 3.46 -3.93
CA LEU A 189 11.16 3.16 -5.35
C LEU A 189 10.38 4.24 -6.12
N MET A 190 10.02 5.35 -5.47
CA MET A 190 9.12 6.36 -6.04
C MET A 190 9.82 7.46 -6.84
N GLY A 191 11.14 7.62 -6.74
CA GLY A 191 11.89 8.65 -7.48
C GLY A 191 11.29 10.05 -7.28
N ALA A 192 10.94 10.73 -8.39
CA ALA A 192 10.37 12.08 -8.34
C ALA A 192 9.03 12.19 -7.60
N ALA A 193 8.27 11.09 -7.48
CA ALA A 193 7.02 11.07 -6.74
C ALA A 193 7.23 11.29 -5.23
N LEU A 194 8.40 10.92 -4.68
CA LEU A 194 8.72 11.16 -3.27
C LEU A 194 8.81 12.66 -2.97
N ALA A 195 9.64 13.40 -3.69
CA ALA A 195 9.75 14.85 -3.51
C ALA A 195 8.41 15.56 -3.78
N THR A 196 7.66 15.10 -4.79
CA THR A 196 6.32 15.62 -5.09
C THR A 196 5.35 15.39 -3.92
N SER A 197 5.38 14.20 -3.30
CA SER A 197 4.55 13.90 -2.14
C SER A 197 4.89 14.77 -0.92
N ALA A 198 6.19 15.05 -0.70
CA ALA A 198 6.65 15.95 0.34
C ALA A 198 6.14 17.38 0.13
N GLN A 199 6.22 17.88 -1.10
CA GLN A 199 5.69 19.19 -1.48
C GLN A 199 4.17 19.28 -1.25
N ILE A 200 3.42 18.27 -1.69
CA ILE A 200 1.97 18.23 -1.51
C ILE A 200 1.61 18.23 -0.01
N GLU A 201 2.34 17.47 0.82
CA GLU A 201 2.10 17.48 2.26
C GLU A 201 2.40 18.85 2.90
N ALA A 202 3.49 19.52 2.52
CA ALA A 202 3.79 20.86 2.99
C ALA A 202 2.62 21.82 2.68
N PHE A 203 2.13 21.79 1.44
CA PHE A 203 0.98 22.59 1.03
C PHE A 203 -0.30 22.26 1.80
N ARG A 204 -0.56 21.00 2.15
CA ARG A 204 -1.73 20.65 3.00
C ARG A 204 -1.64 21.21 4.41
N ARG A 205 -0.43 21.44 4.92
CA ARG A 205 -0.20 22.01 6.26
C ARG A 205 -0.30 23.53 6.24
N ASP A 206 0.14 24.16 5.16
CA ASP A 206 0.19 25.61 5.05
C ASP A 206 -1.10 26.23 4.49
N PHE A 207 -1.86 25.47 3.68
CA PHE A 207 -3.13 25.93 3.12
C PHE A 207 -4.33 25.31 3.83
N PRO A 208 -5.38 26.11 4.12
CA PRO A 208 -6.59 25.58 4.73
C PRO A 208 -7.32 24.63 3.77
N LEU A 209 -7.64 23.44 4.26
CA LEU A 209 -8.47 22.45 3.58
C LEU A 209 -9.91 22.50 4.10
N ALA A 210 -10.88 22.14 3.26
CA ALA A 210 -12.28 22.05 3.68
C ALA A 210 -12.51 20.89 4.67
N LYS A 211 -11.72 19.82 4.52
CA LYS A 211 -11.64 18.69 5.45
C LYS A 211 -10.20 18.20 5.55
N SER A 212 -9.84 17.64 6.70
CA SER A 212 -8.48 17.17 6.96
C SER A 212 -8.02 16.16 5.90
N SER A 213 -6.77 16.31 5.49
CA SER A 213 -6.06 15.35 4.66
C SER A 213 -4.63 15.25 5.16
N ARG A 214 -4.00 14.10 4.93
CA ARG A 214 -2.66 13.83 5.45
C ARG A 214 -1.91 12.84 4.60
N THR A 215 -0.61 12.76 4.80
CA THR A 215 0.28 11.77 4.18
C THR A 215 0.81 10.80 5.22
N LEU A 216 0.95 9.54 4.80
CA LEU A 216 1.69 8.47 5.46
C LEU A 216 2.70 7.92 4.45
N TRP A 217 3.99 8.05 4.76
CA TRP A 217 5.06 7.44 3.96
C TRP A 217 5.45 6.09 4.53
N VAL A 218 5.37 5.06 3.70
CA VAL A 218 5.56 3.66 4.10
C VAL A 218 6.78 3.10 3.36
N SER A 219 7.72 2.51 4.09
CA SER A 219 8.92 1.89 3.51
C SER A 219 9.53 0.84 4.45
N ALA A 220 10.28 -0.10 3.86
CA ALA A 220 11.14 -1.03 4.59
C ALA A 220 12.53 -0.48 4.91
N THR A 221 12.97 0.56 4.22
CA THR A 221 14.31 1.15 4.32
C THR A 221 14.19 2.65 4.27
N LEU A 222 13.33 3.21 5.12
CA LEU A 222 13.04 4.63 5.09
C LEU A 222 14.26 5.43 5.55
N ASN A 223 14.69 6.41 4.74
CA ASN A 223 15.53 7.49 5.21
C ASN A 223 14.70 8.76 5.35
N ARG A 224 14.60 9.28 6.58
CA ARG A 224 13.84 10.49 6.89
C ARG A 224 14.34 11.70 6.11
N ASP A 225 15.64 11.77 5.83
CA ASP A 225 16.26 12.90 5.12
C ASP A 225 15.80 13.01 3.67
N TRP A 226 15.22 11.95 3.10
CA TRP A 226 14.59 12.03 1.77
C TRP A 226 13.39 12.98 1.71
N LEU A 227 12.80 13.29 2.87
CA LEU A 227 11.68 14.23 3.00
C LEU A 227 12.13 15.65 3.36
N ASP A 228 13.43 15.90 3.51
CA ASP A 228 14.01 17.21 3.86
C ASP A 228 14.01 18.19 2.67
N THR A 229 12.82 18.46 2.16
CA THR A 229 12.54 19.46 1.12
C THR A 229 12.34 20.82 1.76
N VAL A 230 12.57 21.89 0.99
CA VAL A 230 12.51 23.29 1.48
C VAL A 230 11.21 23.59 2.23
N ASP A 231 10.08 23.18 1.66
CA ASP A 231 8.75 23.50 2.21
C ASP A 231 8.29 22.52 3.29
N LEU A 232 8.77 21.26 3.29
CA LEU A 232 8.40 20.29 4.32
C LEU A 232 9.29 20.36 5.57
N ARG A 233 10.55 20.79 5.43
CA ARG A 233 11.54 20.89 6.51
C ARG A 233 11.02 21.55 7.78
N PRO A 234 10.27 22.68 7.74
CA PRO A 234 9.74 23.31 8.95
C PRO A 234 8.82 22.40 9.78
N HIS A 235 8.14 21.46 9.12
CA HIS A 235 7.18 20.53 9.73
C HIS A 235 7.83 19.23 10.20
N MET A 236 9.02 18.89 9.69
CA MET A 236 9.64 17.58 9.93
C MET A 236 9.89 17.30 11.41
N GLY A 237 10.19 18.32 12.23
CA GLY A 237 10.48 18.16 13.65
C GLY A 237 9.35 17.47 14.44
N SER A 238 8.10 17.60 14.00
CA SER A 238 6.94 16.98 14.65
C SER A 238 6.56 15.61 14.08
N PHE A 239 7.28 15.08 13.10
CA PHE A 239 6.89 13.85 12.43
C PHE A 239 7.01 12.66 13.37
N ALA A 240 5.92 11.91 13.49
CA ALA A 240 5.89 10.66 14.22
C ALA A 240 6.30 9.51 13.30
N THR A 241 7.25 8.69 13.75
CA THR A 241 7.67 7.47 13.06
C THR A 241 7.22 6.25 13.85
N ARG A 242 6.51 5.33 13.20
CA ARG A 242 6.25 4.00 13.74
C ARG A 242 7.18 2.99 13.07
N THR A 243 7.76 2.11 13.88
CA THR A 243 8.56 0.97 13.43
C THR A 243 8.13 -0.28 14.19
N ILE A 244 8.76 -1.42 13.90
CA ILE A 244 8.53 -2.67 14.63
C ILE A 244 9.22 -2.61 16.00
N GLU A 245 8.61 -3.23 17.00
CA GLU A 245 9.16 -3.33 18.36
C GLU A 245 9.70 -4.74 18.66
N ASP A 246 10.25 -4.95 19.85
CA ASP A 246 10.91 -6.20 20.23
C ASP A 246 10.01 -7.43 20.09
N GLU A 247 8.72 -7.31 20.41
CA GLU A 247 7.76 -8.42 20.28
C GLU A 247 7.47 -8.75 18.81
N ASP A 248 7.35 -7.73 17.94
CA ASP A 248 7.20 -7.94 16.50
C ASP A 248 8.41 -8.67 15.91
N ILE A 249 9.62 -8.30 16.36
CA ILE A 249 10.87 -8.94 15.95
C ILE A 249 10.89 -10.39 16.41
N ARG A 250 10.47 -10.69 17.65
CA ARG A 250 10.37 -12.07 18.16
C ARG A 250 9.39 -12.90 17.33
N GLN A 251 8.19 -12.39 17.07
CA GLN A 251 7.15 -13.11 16.32
C GLN A 251 7.55 -13.40 14.86
N ALA A 252 8.43 -12.58 14.28
CA ALA A 252 8.89 -12.72 12.90
C ALA A 252 10.37 -13.14 12.79
N GLN A 253 10.99 -13.60 13.88
CA GLN A 253 12.44 -13.81 13.97
C GLN A 253 12.96 -14.68 12.83
N ASP A 254 12.32 -15.83 12.59
CA ASP A 254 12.71 -16.77 11.52
C ASP A 254 12.76 -16.11 10.15
N ARG A 255 11.81 -15.21 9.85
CA ARG A 255 11.72 -14.53 8.55
C ARG A 255 12.69 -13.37 8.44
N LEU A 256 12.90 -12.63 9.53
CA LEU A 256 13.82 -11.49 9.58
C LEU A 256 15.28 -11.92 9.51
N GLN A 257 15.62 -13.02 10.19
CA GLN A 257 16.98 -13.56 10.27
C GLN A 257 17.28 -14.59 9.18
N ALA A 258 16.31 -14.95 8.35
CA ALA A 258 16.51 -15.85 7.22
C ALA A 258 17.66 -15.38 6.32
N VAL A 259 18.69 -16.22 6.20
CA VAL A 259 19.85 -15.95 5.34
C VAL A 259 19.41 -15.99 3.88
N LYS A 260 19.64 -14.89 3.17
CA LYS A 260 19.35 -14.78 1.73
C LYS A 260 20.66 -14.84 0.97
N SER A 261 21.04 -16.01 0.48
CA SER A 261 22.26 -16.18 -0.32
C SER A 261 22.02 -15.69 -1.75
N VAL A 262 22.83 -14.72 -2.19
CA VAL A 262 22.88 -14.29 -3.58
C VAL A 262 24.17 -14.80 -4.19
N VAL A 263 24.05 -15.66 -5.20
CA VAL A 263 25.20 -16.23 -5.91
C VAL A 263 25.15 -15.78 -7.37
N LYS A 264 26.28 -15.34 -7.90
CA LYS A 264 26.40 -14.98 -9.31
C LYS A 264 26.28 -16.27 -10.15
N ALA A 265 25.30 -16.31 -11.05
CA ALA A 265 25.15 -17.42 -11.99
C ALA A 265 26.37 -17.51 -12.92
N THR A 266 26.79 -18.74 -13.22
CA THR A 266 27.89 -19.04 -14.15
C THR A 266 27.46 -18.88 -15.61
N ALA A 267 26.15 -18.94 -15.90
CA ALA A 267 25.59 -18.66 -17.22
C ALA A 267 25.78 -17.18 -17.58
N SER A 268 26.32 -16.92 -18.78
CA SER A 268 26.48 -15.57 -19.33
C SER A 268 26.11 -15.55 -20.81
N LEU A 269 25.47 -14.46 -21.24
CA LEU A 269 25.19 -14.20 -22.64
C LEU A 269 26.41 -13.48 -23.26
N SER A 270 27.05 -14.08 -24.26
CA SER A 270 28.18 -13.46 -24.97
C SER A 270 27.70 -12.37 -25.95
N GLN A 271 28.56 -11.38 -26.25
CA GLN A 271 28.26 -10.31 -27.22
C GLN A 271 28.02 -10.81 -28.65
N ASP A 272 28.51 -12.01 -28.99
CA ASP A 272 28.33 -12.65 -30.31
C ASP A 272 26.97 -13.37 -30.47
N ALA A 273 26.05 -13.22 -29.51
CA ALA A 273 24.79 -13.97 -29.46
C ALA A 273 23.68 -13.46 -30.41
N GLY A 274 24.05 -13.04 -31.62
CA GLY A 274 23.11 -12.57 -32.64
C GLY A 274 22.37 -13.68 -33.41
N ASN A 275 22.80 -14.94 -33.29
CA ASN A 275 22.19 -16.07 -34.01
C ASN A 275 21.28 -16.92 -33.10
N LYS A 276 20.23 -17.53 -33.66
CA LYS A 276 19.23 -18.31 -32.89
C LYS A 276 19.85 -19.47 -32.09
N SER A 277 20.93 -20.08 -32.58
CA SER A 277 21.59 -21.20 -31.90
C SER A 277 22.31 -20.78 -30.61
N SER A 278 22.99 -19.63 -30.62
CA SER A 278 23.68 -19.10 -29.42
C SER A 278 22.71 -18.74 -28.30
N VAL A 279 21.55 -18.16 -28.62
CA VAL A 279 20.48 -17.88 -27.65
C VAL A 279 19.93 -19.18 -27.06
N GLN A 280 19.72 -20.20 -27.90
CA GLN A 280 19.26 -21.50 -27.44
C GLN A 280 20.26 -22.15 -26.47
N SER A 281 21.56 -22.14 -26.79
CA SER A 281 22.61 -22.67 -25.92
C SER A 281 22.72 -21.90 -24.60
N TYR A 282 22.53 -20.57 -24.61
CA TYR A 282 22.47 -19.78 -23.39
C TYR A 282 21.27 -20.18 -22.51
N LEU A 283 20.08 -20.35 -23.10
CA LEU A 283 18.88 -20.74 -22.36
C LEU A 283 19.02 -22.15 -21.75
N GLU A 284 19.65 -23.08 -22.47
CA GLU A 284 19.94 -24.43 -21.96
C GLU A 284 20.92 -24.39 -20.79
N ASN A 285 22.02 -23.64 -20.92
CA ASN A 285 22.98 -23.46 -19.83
C ASN A 285 22.33 -22.77 -18.61
N LEU A 286 21.55 -21.71 -18.83
CA LEU A 286 20.84 -21.03 -17.75
C LEU A 286 19.86 -21.97 -17.05
N ARG A 287 19.09 -22.77 -17.79
CA ARG A 287 18.20 -23.80 -17.25
C ARG A 287 18.98 -24.76 -16.35
N ASP A 288 20.11 -25.28 -16.83
CA ASP A 288 20.89 -26.28 -16.11
C ASP A 288 21.50 -25.71 -14.82
N VAL A 289 22.03 -24.48 -14.87
CA VAL A 289 22.52 -23.76 -13.69
C VAL A 289 21.40 -23.53 -12.67
N VAL A 290 20.20 -23.15 -13.13
CA VAL A 290 19.05 -22.93 -12.25
C VAL A 290 18.57 -24.24 -11.63
N LEU A 291 18.46 -25.31 -12.41
CA LEU A 291 18.06 -26.62 -11.90
C LEU A 291 19.08 -27.20 -10.92
N GLN A 292 20.37 -26.99 -11.16
CA GLN A 292 21.44 -27.44 -10.27
C GLN A 292 21.42 -26.67 -8.93
N ALA A 293 21.08 -25.38 -8.95
CA ALA A 293 20.98 -24.55 -7.75
C ALA A 293 19.62 -24.65 -7.05
N HIS A 294 18.60 -25.21 -7.70
CA HIS A 294 17.25 -25.29 -7.17
C HIS A 294 17.12 -26.42 -6.14
N GLU A 295 16.54 -26.10 -4.98
CA GLU A 295 16.17 -27.07 -3.97
C GLU A 295 14.67 -27.37 -4.06
N ALA A 296 14.31 -28.65 -4.18
CA ALA A 296 12.92 -29.06 -4.32
C ALA A 296 12.06 -28.57 -3.13
N GLY A 297 10.90 -27.98 -3.43
CA GLY A 297 10.01 -27.40 -2.41
C GLY A 297 10.34 -25.97 -2.00
N THR A 298 11.39 -25.36 -2.58
CA THR A 298 11.76 -23.95 -2.36
C THR A 298 11.41 -23.07 -3.56
N GLN A 299 11.58 -21.75 -3.41
CA GLN A 299 11.46 -20.80 -4.52
C GLN A 299 12.84 -20.34 -4.96
N THR A 300 13.16 -20.53 -6.24
CA THR A 300 14.38 -19.97 -6.85
C THR A 300 14.04 -18.68 -7.61
N LEU A 301 14.73 -17.59 -7.26
CA LEU A 301 14.63 -16.31 -7.95
C LEU A 301 15.84 -16.12 -8.88
N VAL A 302 15.57 -15.94 -10.17
CA VAL A 302 16.60 -15.68 -11.18
C VAL A 302 16.54 -14.22 -11.58
N ILE A 303 17.55 -13.45 -11.20
CA ILE A 303 17.65 -12.02 -11.53
C ILE A 303 18.53 -11.88 -12.77
N VAL A 304 17.91 -11.62 -13.92
CA VAL A 304 18.62 -11.33 -15.18
C VAL A 304 18.67 -9.81 -15.40
N ASN A 305 19.88 -9.28 -15.63
CA ASN A 305 20.01 -7.89 -16.04
C ASN A 305 19.66 -7.76 -17.53
N ARG A 306 18.80 -6.80 -17.89
CA ARG A 306 18.37 -6.54 -19.28
C ARG A 306 19.17 -5.44 -19.98
N VAL A 307 20.17 -4.86 -19.32
CA VAL A 307 21.01 -3.84 -19.94
C VAL A 307 21.92 -4.53 -20.97
N GLU A 308 21.67 -4.27 -22.26
CA GLU A 308 22.69 -4.39 -23.30
C GLU A 308 23.86 -3.52 -22.84
N ARG A 309 24.95 -4.16 -22.40
CA ARG A 309 26.17 -3.44 -22.08
C ARG A 309 26.68 -2.85 -23.39
N ALA A 310 26.50 -1.54 -23.55
CA ALA A 310 27.24 -0.69 -24.49
C ALA A 310 28.75 -0.90 -24.32
#